data_AF-A0A0D7ARV7-F1
#
_entry.id   AF-A0A0D7ARV7-F1
#
_cell.length_a   1.000
_cell.length_b   1.000
_cell.length_c   1.000
_cell.angle_alpha   90.00
_cell.angle_beta   90.00
_cell.angle_gamma   90.00
#
_symmetry.space_group_name_H-M   'P 1'
#
loop_
_entity.id
_entity.type
_entity.pdbx_description
1 polymer ?
#
loop_
_entity_poly.entity_id
_entity_poly.type
_entity_poly.pdbx_seq_one_letter_code
_entity_poly.pdbx_strand_id
1 'polypeptide(L)'
;MALPSPELHNGFGVTPDMITNLGYKVFFTFASVNIGAMAVFSLMIPETKGRSLEDMDVIFGSVSVEERNRHIDQQEDANDKAAEISESIISHHTSKEHDKSVSDAV
;
A
#
# COMPACT_ATOMS: atom_id res chain seq x y z
N MET A 1 9.39 13.45 -63.73
CA MET A 1 8.77 13.83 -62.45
C MET A 1 9.41 12.96 -61.38
N ALA A 2 10.46 13.45 -60.73
CA ALA A 2 11.18 12.70 -59.69
C ALA A 2 10.42 12.85 -58.37
N LEU A 3 10.22 11.74 -57.65
CA LEU A 3 9.60 11.75 -56.33
C LEU A 3 10.49 12.56 -55.37
N PRO A 4 9.92 13.39 -54.49
CA PRO A 4 10.71 14.10 -53.48
C PRO A 4 11.38 13.09 -52.56
N SER A 5 12.68 13.26 -52.32
CA SER A 5 13.47 12.46 -51.37
C SER A 5 12.80 12.49 -49.98
N PRO A 6 12.75 11.36 -49.25
CA PRO A 6 12.25 11.38 -47.89
C PRO A 6 13.17 12.23 -47.01
N GLU A 7 12.63 13.32 -46.48
CA GLU A 7 13.27 14.11 -45.44
C GLU A 7 13.53 13.18 -44.24
N LEU A 8 14.79 12.87 -43.96
CA LEU A 8 15.16 12.28 -42.67
C LEU A 8 14.84 13.32 -41.61
N HIS A 9 13.66 13.19 -40.99
CA HIS A 9 13.25 14.01 -39.87
C HIS A 9 14.26 13.84 -38.74
N ASN A 10 15.13 14.84 -38.60
CA ASN A 10 16.12 14.94 -37.55
C ASN A 10 15.39 15.12 -36.21
N GLY A 11 15.13 14.02 -35.51
CA GLY A 11 14.45 14.04 -34.22
C GLY A 11 14.20 12.64 -33.68
N PHE A 12 15.27 11.83 -33.59
CA PHE A 12 15.18 10.43 -33.18
C PHE A 12 15.36 10.31 -31.67
N GLY A 13 14.45 10.88 -30.87
CA GLY A 13 14.35 10.62 -29.43
C GLY A 13 15.45 11.23 -28.54
N VAL A 14 15.11 11.42 -27.26
CA VAL A 14 16.00 12.05 -26.27
C VAL A 14 17.30 11.27 -26.08
N THR A 15 17.23 9.93 -26.03
CA THR A 15 18.42 9.10 -25.78
C THR A 15 19.43 9.11 -26.94
N PRO A 16 19.03 8.95 -28.21
CA PRO A 16 19.97 9.07 -29.34
C PRO A 16 20.55 10.48 -29.51
N ASP A 17 19.78 11.53 -29.22
CA ASP A 17 20.28 12.91 -29.22
C ASP A 17 21.31 13.15 -28.12
N MET A 18 21.10 12.59 -26.92
CA MET A 18 22.07 12.63 -25.83
C MET A 18 23.38 11.93 -26.21
N ILE A 19 23.33 10.76 -26.86
CA ILE A 19 24.54 10.06 -27.30
C ILE A 19 25.30 10.86 -28.36
N THR A 20 24.59 11.46 -29.31
CA THR A 20 25.20 12.25 -30.40
C THR A 20 25.88 13.53 -29.87
N ASN A 21 25.23 14.22 -28.93
CA ASN A 21 25.73 15.51 -28.42
C ASN A 21 26.73 15.36 -27.26
N LEU A 22 26.58 14.36 -26.40
CA LEU A 22 27.40 14.17 -25.20
C LEU A 22 28.43 13.04 -25.32
N GLY A 23 28.20 12.06 -26.22
CA GLY A 23 29.05 10.87 -26.33
C GLY A 23 29.20 10.15 -24.99
N TYR A 24 30.45 9.91 -24.55
CA TYR A 24 30.73 9.24 -23.28
C TYR A 24 30.24 10.00 -22.03
N LYS A 25 29.97 11.30 -22.14
CA LYS A 25 29.47 12.11 -21.00
C LYS A 25 28.07 11.70 -20.55
N VAL A 26 27.35 10.94 -21.39
CA VAL A 26 26.07 10.33 -21.03
C VAL A 26 26.20 9.44 -19.77
N PHE A 27 27.33 8.75 -19.57
CA PHE A 27 27.56 7.93 -18.38
C PHE A 27 27.60 8.77 -17.10
N PHE A 28 28.22 9.95 -17.14
CA PHE A 28 28.24 10.86 -16.00
C PHE A 28 26.87 11.47 -15.72
N THR A 29 26.05 11.68 -16.76
CA THR A 29 24.66 12.14 -16.62
C THR A 29 23.79 11.07 -15.96
N PHE A 30 23.92 9.82 -16.39
CA PHE A 30 23.24 8.71 -15.71
C PHE A 30 23.73 8.54 -14.27
N ALA A 31 25.03 8.65 -14.01
CA ALA A 31 25.58 8.58 -12.67
C ALA A 31 25.04 9.69 -11.76
N SER A 32 25.00 10.94 -12.23
CA SER A 32 24.48 12.06 -11.44
C SER A 32 22.99 11.91 -11.14
N VAL A 33 22.18 11.47 -12.12
CA VAL A 33 20.76 11.20 -11.92
C VAL A 33 20.55 10.06 -10.91
N ASN A 34 21.32 8.97 -11.00
CA ASN A 34 21.20 7.85 -10.06
C ASN A 34 21.60 8.25 -8.64
N ILE A 35 22.70 8.99 -8.47
CA ILE A 35 23.13 9.50 -7.16
C ILE A 35 22.09 10.47 -6.59
N GLY A 36 21.57 11.38 -7.41
CA GLY A 36 20.52 12.31 -7.02
C GLY A 36 19.24 11.58 -6.60
N ALA A 37 18.81 10.58 -7.37
CA ALA A 37 17.66 9.75 -7.05
C ALA A 37 17.87 8.98 -5.74
N MET A 38 19.05 8.39 -5.53
CA MET A 38 19.39 7.71 -4.28
C MET A 38 19.35 8.67 -3.08
N ALA A 39 19.86 9.90 -3.23
CA ALA A 39 19.80 10.89 -2.17
C ALA A 39 18.34 11.29 -1.85
N VAL A 40 17.52 11.54 -2.86
CA VAL A 40 16.09 11.87 -2.69
C VAL A 40 15.34 10.71 -2.05
N PHE A 41 15.52 9.49 -2.53
CA PHE A 41 14.85 8.31 -1.97
C PHE A 41 15.30 8.03 -0.53
N SER A 42 16.59 8.18 -0.23
CA SER A 42 17.09 8.00 1.14
C SER A 42 16.55 9.04 2.12
N LEU A 43 16.19 10.24 1.67
CA LEU A 43 15.70 11.31 2.54
C LEU A 43 14.18 11.40 2.60
N MET A 44 13.48 11.17 1.48
CA MET A 44 12.02 11.29 1.40
C MET A 44 11.27 9.98 1.60
N ILE A 45 11.88 8.82 1.33
CA ILE A 45 11.20 7.54 1.48
C ILE A 45 11.62 6.92 2.82
N PRO A 46 10.73 6.92 3.83
CA PRO A 46 11.03 6.29 5.11
C PRO A 46 11.21 4.76 4.95
N GLU A 47 12.01 4.17 5.84
CA GLU A 47 12.29 2.73 5.81
C GLU A 47 11.01 1.92 6.10
N THR A 48 10.54 1.16 5.11
CA THR A 48 9.32 0.34 5.19
C THR A 48 9.60 -1.12 5.52
N LYS A 49 10.87 -1.55 5.58
CA LYS A 49 11.22 -2.95 5.88
C LYS A 49 10.90 -3.29 7.33
N GLY A 50 10.26 -4.45 7.53
CA GLY A 50 9.94 -4.97 8.86
C GLY A 50 8.83 -4.21 9.58
N ARG A 51 8.09 -3.35 8.88
CA ARG A 51 6.90 -2.65 9.40
C ARG A 51 5.64 -3.39 8.99
N SER A 52 4.64 -3.42 9.88
CA SER A 52 3.31 -3.94 9.54
C SER A 52 2.64 -3.01 8.53
N LEU A 53 1.64 -3.50 7.78
CA LEU A 53 0.88 -2.66 6.86
C LEU A 53 0.16 -1.52 7.58
N GLU A 54 -0.25 -1.73 8.84
CA GLU A 54 -0.88 -0.73 9.72
C GLU A 54 0.09 0.36 10.17
N ASP A 55 1.40 0.09 10.19
CA ASP A 55 2.44 1.06 10.53
C ASP A 55 2.78 2.01 9.38
N MET A 56 2.40 1.69 8.14
CA MET A 56 2.65 2.56 7.00
C MET A 56 1.91 3.90 7.11
N ASP A 57 0.66 3.89 7.57
CA ASP A 57 -0.14 5.12 7.69
C ASP A 57 0.49 6.13 8.64
N VAL A 58 1.14 5.67 9.70
CA VAL A 58 1.82 6.55 10.65
C VAL A 58 3.17 7.03 10.12
N ILE A 59 3.88 6.19 9.38
CA ILE A 59 5.16 6.55 8.75
C ILE A 59 4.97 7.58 7.63
N PHE A 60 3.87 7.50 6.89
CA PHE A 60 3.50 8.49 5.87
C PHE A 60 2.70 9.67 6.43
N GLY A 61 2.45 9.70 7.74
CA GLY A 61 1.81 10.81 8.44
C GLY A 61 0.31 10.97 8.17
N SER A 62 -0.37 9.94 7.67
CA SER A 62 -1.84 9.94 7.52
C SER A 62 -2.57 9.75 8.85
N VAL A 63 -1.93 9.14 9.85
CA VAL A 63 -2.50 8.88 11.19
C VAL A 63 -1.44 9.09 12.28
N SER A 64 -1.79 9.69 13.42
CA SER A 64 -0.88 9.82 14.56
C SER A 64 -0.71 8.50 15.34
N VAL A 65 0.39 8.34 16.09
CA VAL A 65 0.63 7.13 16.90
C VAL A 65 -0.50 6.91 17.93
N GLU A 66 -0.98 7.98 18.56
CA GLU A 66 -2.14 7.94 19.47
C GLU A 66 -3.43 7.49 18.80
N GLU A 67 -3.73 7.95 17.58
CA GLU A 67 -4.94 7.53 16.85
C GLU A 67 -4.88 6.06 16.48
N ARG A 68 -3.69 5.54 16.11
CA ARG A 68 -3.49 4.10 15.87
C ARG A 68 -3.83 3.28 17.11
N ASN A 69 -3.24 3.63 18.25
CA ASN A 69 -3.45 2.87 19.49
C ASN A 69 -4.93 2.88 19.89
N ARG A 70 -5.61 4.02 19.74
CA ARG A 70 -7.05 4.13 20.02
C ARG A 70 -7.90 3.27 19.10
N HIS A 71 -7.54 3.11 17.83
CA HIS A 71 -8.28 2.24 16.92
C HIS A 71 -8.09 0.77 17.26
N ILE A 72 -6.86 0.36 17.62
CA ILE A 72 -6.57 -1.01 18.05
C ILE A 72 -7.39 -1.35 19.30
N ASP A 73 -7.34 -0.50 20.32
CA ASP A 73 -8.08 -0.69 21.58
C ASP A 73 -9.60 -0.80 21.34
N GLN A 74 -10.15 0.06 20.47
CA GLN A 74 -11.57 0.02 20.13
C GLN A 74 -11.97 -1.25 19.37
N GLN A 75 -11.05 -1.78 18.55
CA GLN A 75 -11.29 -2.99 17.78
C GLN A 75 -11.26 -4.23 18.68
N GLU A 76 -10.31 -4.30 19.62
CA GLU A 76 -10.25 -5.35 20.64
C GLU A 76 -11.53 -5.34 21.50
N ASP A 77 -11.93 -4.18 22.02
CA ASP A 77 -13.17 -4.02 22.80
C ASP A 77 -14.43 -4.43 22.02
N ALA A 78 -14.49 -4.11 20.73
CA ALA A 78 -15.63 -4.46 19.88
C ALA A 78 -15.67 -5.96 19.59
N ASN A 79 -14.52 -6.59 19.41
CA ASN A 79 -14.42 -8.03 19.16
C ASN A 79 -14.81 -8.84 20.40
N ASP A 80 -14.37 -8.41 21.58
CA ASP A 80 -14.71 -9.05 22.85
C ASP A 80 -16.21 -8.97 23.13
N LYS A 81 -16.82 -7.80 22.92
CA LYS A 81 -18.28 -7.63 23.03
C LYS A 81 -19.04 -8.48 22.01
N ALA A 82 -18.54 -8.57 20.78
CA ALA A 82 -19.16 -9.40 19.75
C ALA A 82 -19.09 -10.90 20.12
N ALA A 83 -17.99 -11.35 20.70
CA ALA A 83 -17.84 -12.72 21.20
C ALA A 83 -18.83 -13.01 22.35
N GLU A 84 -18.94 -12.11 23.33
CA GLU A 84 -19.87 -12.24 24.46
C GLU A 84 -21.34 -12.29 24.00
N ILE A 85 -21.72 -11.43 23.05
CA ILE A 85 -23.06 -11.43 22.44
C ILE A 85 -23.32 -12.75 21.72
N SER A 86 -22.34 -13.27 20.97
CA SER A 86 -22.47 -14.53 20.24
C SER A 86 -22.65 -15.71 21.18
N GLU A 87 -21.90 -15.79 22.28
CA GLU A 87 -22.07 -16.82 23.32
C GLU A 87 -23.43 -16.74 24.02
N SER A 88 -23.87 -15.52 24.36
CA SER A 88 -25.20 -15.26 24.93
C SER A 88 -26.33 -15.73 24.00
N ILE A 89 -26.24 -15.44 22.70
CA ILE A 89 -27.22 -15.85 21.70
C ILE A 89 -27.24 -17.38 21.56
N ILE A 90 -26.07 -18.04 21.51
CA ILE A 90 -25.97 -19.50 21.42
C ILE A 90 -26.58 -20.16 22.66
N SER A 91 -26.30 -19.63 23.86
CA SER A 91 -26.90 -20.12 25.11
C SER A 91 -28.43 -19.96 25.13
N HIS A 92 -28.94 -18.79 24.71
CA HIS A 92 -30.39 -18.56 24.62
C HIS A 92 -31.09 -19.43 23.56
N HIS A 93 -30.40 -19.75 22.45
CA HIS A 93 -30.99 -20.56 21.39
C HIS A 93 -31.01 -22.06 21.76
N THR A 94 -29.93 -22.57 22.33
CA THR A 94 -29.84 -23.97 22.79
C THR A 94 -30.84 -24.28 23.92
N SER A 95 -31.16 -23.31 24.78
CA SER A 95 -32.16 -23.47 25.84
C SER A 95 -33.61 -23.53 25.31
N LYS A 96 -33.93 -22.87 24.18
CA LYS A 96 -35.27 -22.91 23.58
C LYS A 96 -35.53 -24.19 22.77
N GLU A 97 -34.50 -24.76 22.16
CA GLU A 97 -34.58 -26.06 21.47
C GLU A 97 -34.85 -27.20 22.47
N HIS A 98 -34.23 -27.15 23.67
CA HIS A 98 -34.45 -28.15 24.71
C HIS A 98 -35.90 -28.13 25.23
N ASP A 99 -36.46 -26.95 25.52
CA ASP A 99 -37.83 -26.81 26.03
C ASP A 99 -38.91 -27.15 24.99
N LYS A 100 -38.67 -26.83 23.70
CA LYS A 100 -39.58 -27.18 22.61
C LYS A 100 -39.60 -28.70 22.36
N SER A 101 -38.46 -29.39 22.46
CA SER A 101 -38.43 -30.85 22.31
C SER A 101 -39.16 -31.60 23.44
N VAL A 102 -39.18 -31.03 24.66
CA VAL A 102 -39.90 -31.60 25.80
C VAL A 102 -41.39 -31.30 25.70
N SER A 103 -41.77 -30.11 25.20
CA SER A 103 -43.18 -29.75 25.01
C SER A 103 -43.85 -30.46 23.83
N ASP A 104 -43.12 -30.80 22.77
CA ASP A 104 -43.66 -31.54 21.61
C ASP A 104 -43.75 -33.06 21.87
N ALA A 105 -43.12 -33.55 22.95
CA ALA A 105 -43.11 -34.96 23.36
C ALA A 105 -44.19 -35.31 24.41
N VAL A 106 -44.98 -34.34 24.88
CA VAL A 106 -46.09 -34.50 25.85
C VAL A 106 -47.41 -34.16 25.17
#